data_AF-A0A5N8XU17-F1
#
_entry.id   AF-A0A5N8XU17-F1
#
_cell.length_a   1.000
_cell.length_b   1.000
_cell.length_c   1.000
_cell.angle_alpha   90.00
_cell.angle_beta   90.00
_cell.angle_gamma   90.00
#
_symmetry.space_group_name_H-M   'P 1'
#
loop_
_entity.id
_entity.type
_entity.pdbx_description
1 polymer ?
#
loop_
_entity_poly.entity_id
_entity_poly.type
_entity_poly.pdbx_seq_one_letter_code
_entity_poly.pdbx_strand_id
1 'polypeptide(L)'
;MTTTGEDRIEAGTRDGPWWWERRRSAALDAGLALVSMVECAVRGYPFAQDAGLPVAVGVVFGLLAGSVLLVRRTWPVAVVLVSIAITPAQMGYLMGIVGLYTLAASEAPRRIIAALSGMSFLGVFIVAYVQTTHGNVRGDAAAMWGEWFPPFVSLTMAIGLTAPPVLLGLYVGARRRLMESLRERADSLERELQLLAERAEERAEWARGEERTRIAREMHDVVAHRVSLMVVHAAALQAVARKDPEKAVKNAALVGDMGRQALTELREMLGV
;
A
#
# COMPACT_ATOMS: atom_id res chain seq x y z
N MET A 1 26.37 15.99 -3.32
CA MET A 1 25.17 16.42 -2.59
C MET A 1 24.02 16.46 -3.56
N THR A 2 23.40 15.30 -3.76
CA THR A 2 22.30 15.07 -4.70
C THR A 2 21.03 14.94 -3.87
N THR A 3 20.26 16.03 -3.77
CA THR A 3 18.91 15.96 -3.19
C THR A 3 17.98 15.38 -4.23
N THR A 4 17.50 14.18 -3.94
CA THR A 4 16.61 13.33 -4.72
C THR A 4 15.28 14.03 -5.03
N GLY A 5 14.76 13.73 -6.22
CA GLY A 5 13.46 14.21 -6.73
C GLY A 5 12.23 13.60 -6.05
N GLU A 6 12.32 13.23 -4.77
CA GLU A 6 11.18 12.70 -4.00
C GLU A 6 10.18 13.79 -3.59
N ASP A 7 10.65 15.03 -3.37
CA ASP A 7 9.77 16.12 -2.92
C ASP A 7 8.81 16.65 -4.01
N ARG A 8 8.99 16.28 -5.28
CA ARG A 8 8.17 16.82 -6.39
C ARG A 8 6.92 16.00 -6.70
N ILE A 9 6.80 14.78 -6.18
CA ILE A 9 5.61 13.93 -6.40
C ILE A 9 4.53 14.17 -5.34
N GLU A 10 4.87 14.71 -4.17
CA GLU A 10 3.88 15.03 -3.13
C GLU A 10 3.14 16.37 -3.34
N ALA A 11 3.58 17.21 -4.28
CA ALA A 11 2.99 18.54 -4.52
C ALA A 11 1.73 18.53 -5.41
N GLY A 12 1.26 17.35 -5.85
CA GLY A 12 0.08 17.22 -6.69
C GLY A 12 -1.19 16.89 -5.90
N THR A 13 -2.03 17.90 -5.66
CA THR A 13 -3.47 17.80 -5.29
C THR A 13 -3.89 17.72 -3.81
N ARG A 14 -3.32 18.56 -2.93
CA ARG A 14 -3.95 18.90 -1.64
C ARG A 14 -4.84 20.16 -1.74
N ASP A 15 -5.89 20.11 -2.56
CA ASP A 15 -6.85 21.23 -2.76
C ASP A 15 -8.25 20.92 -2.20
N GLY A 16 -8.34 20.54 -0.93
CA GLY A 16 -9.61 20.41 -0.22
C GLY A 16 -9.57 21.09 1.14
N PRO A 17 -10.71 21.60 1.67
CA PRO A 17 -10.73 22.22 2.99
C PRO A 17 -10.32 21.16 4.00
N TRP A 18 -9.28 21.49 4.77
CA TRP A 18 -8.59 20.92 5.96
C TRP A 18 -8.83 19.46 6.43
N TRP A 19 -9.94 18.83 6.06
CA TRP A 19 -10.38 17.46 6.36
C TRP A 19 -10.66 16.60 5.10
N TRP A 20 -10.59 17.16 3.88
CA TRP A 20 -10.80 16.43 2.63
C TRP A 20 -9.55 16.42 1.73
N GLU A 21 -8.92 15.25 1.57
CA GLU A 21 -7.74 15.11 0.70
C GLU A 21 -8.05 15.26 -0.81
N ARG A 22 -9.31 15.12 -1.27
CA ARG A 22 -9.70 15.29 -2.69
C ARG A 22 -11.11 15.88 -2.86
N ARG A 23 -11.26 16.91 -3.69
CA ARG A 23 -12.55 17.58 -4.03
C ARG A 23 -13.67 16.62 -4.48
N ARG A 24 -13.31 15.56 -5.22
CA ARG A 24 -14.27 14.55 -5.68
C ARG A 24 -14.90 13.77 -4.53
N SER A 25 -14.14 13.54 -3.45
CA SER A 25 -14.67 12.85 -2.27
C SER A 25 -15.62 13.75 -1.47
N ALA A 26 -15.33 15.05 -1.39
CA ALA A 26 -16.22 16.02 -0.76
C ALA A 26 -17.56 16.16 -1.52
N ALA A 27 -17.53 16.15 -2.86
CA ALA A 27 -18.75 16.21 -3.67
C ALA A 27 -19.63 14.95 -3.50
N LEU A 28 -19.03 13.76 -3.38
CA LEU A 28 -19.75 12.53 -3.10
C LEU A 28 -20.32 12.51 -1.67
N ASP A 29 -19.56 12.98 -0.68
CA ASP A 29 -20.00 13.11 0.71
C ASP A 29 -21.19 14.08 0.82
N ALA A 30 -21.09 15.25 0.16
CA ALA A 30 -22.15 16.26 0.11
C ALA A 30 -23.40 15.78 -0.65
N GLY A 31 -23.22 15.05 -1.75
CA GLY A 31 -24.32 14.44 -2.50
C GLY A 31 -25.07 13.39 -1.67
N LEU A 32 -24.35 12.52 -0.97
CA LEU A 32 -24.96 11.53 -0.06
C LEU A 32 -25.69 12.19 1.11
N ALA A 33 -25.14 13.26 1.67
CA ALA A 33 -25.80 14.03 2.73
C ALA A 33 -27.09 14.71 2.23
N LEU A 34 -27.06 15.32 1.03
CA LEU A 34 -28.24 15.90 0.40
C LEU A 34 -29.34 14.87 0.14
N VAL A 35 -28.98 13.71 -0.42
CA VAL A 35 -29.94 12.63 -0.68
C VAL A 35 -30.55 12.12 0.62
N SER A 36 -29.76 11.98 1.69
CA SER A 36 -30.26 11.57 3.00
C SER A 36 -31.14 12.63 3.67
N MET A 37 -30.80 13.92 3.52
CA MET A 37 -31.63 15.03 4.00
C MET A 37 -33.00 15.04 3.32
N VAL A 38 -33.04 14.81 2.01
CA VAL A 38 -34.29 14.71 1.25
C VAL A 38 -35.11 13.49 1.68
N GLU A 39 -34.51 12.32 1.86
CA GLU A 39 -35.23 11.13 2.35
C GLU A 39 -35.83 11.36 3.75
N CYS A 40 -35.03 11.90 4.68
CA CYS A 40 -35.50 12.19 6.04
C CYS A 40 -36.60 13.25 6.05
N ALA A 41 -36.54 14.26 5.18
CA ALA A 41 -37.58 15.28 5.07
C ALA A 41 -38.90 14.70 4.51
N VAL A 42 -38.82 13.84 3.48
CA VAL A 42 -40.00 13.19 2.87
C VAL A 42 -40.65 12.23 3.85
N ARG A 43 -39.87 11.45 4.61
CA ARG A 43 -40.42 10.53 5.62
C ARG A 43 -40.83 11.20 6.93
N GLY A 44 -40.39 12.43 7.18
CA GLY A 44 -40.82 13.20 8.35
C GLY A 44 -42.23 13.75 8.28
N TYR A 45 -42.77 13.86 7.06
CA TYR A 45 -44.15 14.27 6.83
C TYR A 45 -45.18 13.32 7.46
N PRO A 46 -45.19 12.00 7.15
CA PRO A 46 -46.14 11.06 7.78
C PRO A 46 -45.90 10.89 9.29
N PHE A 47 -44.65 10.90 9.76
CA PHE A 47 -44.34 10.79 11.19
C PHE A 47 -44.90 11.96 12.00
N ALA A 48 -44.78 13.19 11.50
CA ALA A 48 -45.34 14.36 12.19
C ALA A 48 -46.88 14.31 12.26
N GLN A 49 -47.53 13.75 11.23
CA GLN A 49 -48.98 13.53 11.22
C GLN A 49 -49.40 12.47 12.24
N ASP A 50 -48.71 11.34 12.33
CA ASP A 50 -49.01 10.26 13.27
C ASP A 50 -48.72 10.64 14.73
N ALA A 51 -47.68 11.45 14.96
CA ALA A 51 -47.29 11.92 16.30
C ALA A 51 -48.09 13.15 16.78
N GLY A 52 -48.94 13.75 15.93
CA GLY A 52 -49.70 14.96 16.25
C GLY A 52 -48.84 16.22 16.42
N LEU A 53 -47.64 16.24 15.83
CA LEU A 53 -46.68 17.34 15.91
C LEU A 53 -46.77 18.26 14.68
N PRO A 54 -46.40 19.55 14.78
CA PRO A 54 -46.31 20.42 13.62
C PRO A 54 -45.28 19.88 12.61
N VAL A 55 -45.67 19.79 11.33
CA VAL A 55 -44.86 19.23 10.24
C VAL A 55 -43.45 19.85 10.14
N ALA A 56 -43.32 21.13 10.48
CA ALA A 56 -42.04 21.83 10.51
C ALA A 56 -41.02 21.19 11.48
N VAL A 57 -41.47 20.65 12.61
CA VAL A 57 -40.60 20.02 13.62
C VAL A 57 -40.04 18.69 13.08
N GLY A 58 -40.86 17.89 12.40
CA GLY A 58 -40.42 16.64 11.76
C GLY A 58 -39.40 16.88 10.64
N VAL A 59 -39.61 17.93 9.82
CA VAL A 59 -38.68 18.29 8.74
C VAL A 59 -37.34 18.79 9.30
N VAL A 60 -37.35 19.64 10.33
CA VAL A 60 -36.12 20.13 10.97
C VAL A 60 -35.33 18.99 11.63
N PHE A 61 -36.00 18.05 12.29
CA PHE A 61 -35.35 16.89 12.88
C PHE A 61 -34.71 15.99 11.82
N GLY A 62 -35.38 15.79 10.68
CA GLY A 62 -34.85 15.03 9.54
C GLY A 62 -33.65 15.70 8.86
N LEU A 63 -33.64 17.03 8.76
CA LEU A 63 -32.51 17.80 8.23
C LEU A 63 -31.31 17.75 9.18
N LEU A 64 -31.52 17.89 10.50
CA LEU A 64 -30.48 17.76 11.51
C LEU A 64 -29.90 16.35 11.53
N ALA A 65 -30.73 15.32 11.42
CA ALA A 65 -30.28 13.95 11.26
C ALA A 65 -29.40 13.80 10.00
N GLY A 66 -29.88 14.20 8.83
CA GLY A 66 -29.11 14.11 7.58
C GLY A 66 -27.75 14.82 7.63
N SER A 67 -27.64 15.91 8.41
CA SER A 67 -26.39 16.65 8.60
C SER A 67 -25.30 15.86 9.36
N VAL A 68 -25.69 14.87 10.16
CA VAL A 68 -24.75 14.01 10.93
C VAL A 68 -23.87 13.16 10.01
N LEU A 69 -24.28 12.91 8.76
CA LEU A 69 -23.46 12.23 7.75
C LEU A 69 -22.19 12.99 7.35
N LEU A 70 -22.14 14.32 7.57
CA LEU A 70 -20.92 15.10 7.31
C LEU A 70 -19.79 14.74 8.28
N VAL A 71 -20.14 14.19 9.45
CA VAL A 71 -19.19 13.77 10.50
C VAL A 71 -18.82 12.28 10.35
N ARG A 72 -19.28 11.59 9.29
CA ARG A 72 -19.09 10.14 9.10
C ARG A 72 -17.63 9.67 9.07
N ARG A 73 -16.72 10.56 8.69
CA ARG A 73 -15.29 10.27 8.56
C ARG A 73 -14.54 10.35 9.89
N THR A 74 -15.04 11.13 10.86
CA THR A 74 -14.39 11.34 12.16
C THR A 74 -15.08 10.58 13.29
N TRP A 75 -16.40 10.38 13.21
CA TRP A 75 -17.17 9.68 14.25
C TRP A 75 -18.18 8.68 13.64
N PRO A 76 -17.72 7.62 12.95
CA PRO A 76 -18.60 6.63 12.32
C PRO A 76 -19.52 5.94 13.34
N VAL A 77 -19.09 5.82 14.61
CA VAL A 77 -19.91 5.26 15.70
C VAL A 77 -21.07 6.18 16.06
N ALA A 78 -20.86 7.50 16.11
CA ALA A 78 -21.90 8.47 16.42
C ALA A 78 -23.00 8.48 15.34
N VAL A 79 -22.61 8.35 14.06
CA VAL A 79 -23.56 8.25 12.95
C VAL A 79 -24.45 7.02 13.07
N VAL A 80 -23.89 5.86 13.42
CA VAL A 80 -24.69 4.64 13.58
C VAL A 80 -25.58 4.72 14.82
N LEU A 81 -25.11 5.27 15.94
CA LEU A 81 -25.95 5.49 17.13
C LEU A 81 -27.13 6.43 16.83
N VAL A 82 -26.89 7.51 16.09
CA VAL A 82 -27.94 8.43 15.64
C VAL A 82 -28.91 7.72 14.69
N SER A 83 -28.43 6.88 13.77
CA SER A 83 -29.30 6.09 12.90
C SER A 83 -30.18 5.11 13.69
N ILE A 84 -29.63 4.48 14.74
CA ILE A 84 -30.36 3.57 15.63
C ILE A 84 -31.45 4.35 16.39
N ALA A 85 -31.12 5.53 16.92
CA ALA A 85 -32.06 6.37 17.66
C ALA A 85 -33.24 6.88 16.79
N ILE A 86 -33.02 7.02 15.48
CA ILE A 86 -34.01 7.53 14.53
C ILE A 86 -34.81 6.40 13.85
N THR A 87 -34.34 5.15 13.96
CA THR A 87 -34.99 3.96 13.38
C THR A 87 -36.48 3.83 13.77
N PRO A 88 -36.92 4.10 15.02
CA PRO A 88 -38.33 4.05 15.40
C PRO A 88 -39.22 5.09 14.70
N ALA A 89 -38.63 6.20 14.22
CA ALA A 89 -39.35 7.26 13.52
C ALA A 89 -39.53 6.99 12.01
N GLN A 90 -39.19 5.79 11.53
CA GLN A 90 -39.23 5.42 10.10
C GLN A 90 -38.38 6.34 9.19
N MET A 91 -37.45 7.09 9.78
CA MET A 91 -36.58 8.03 9.09
C MET A 91 -35.16 7.45 8.92
N GLY A 92 -34.45 7.88 7.88
CA GLY A 92 -33.00 7.67 7.77
C GLY A 92 -32.55 6.26 7.39
N TYR A 93 -33.29 5.54 6.56
CA TYR A 93 -32.87 4.22 6.07
C TYR A 93 -31.61 4.29 5.21
N LEU A 94 -31.49 5.29 4.33
CA LEU A 94 -30.24 5.53 3.60
C LEU A 94 -29.11 5.90 4.56
N MET A 95 -29.42 6.60 5.66
CA MET A 95 -28.45 6.98 6.68
C MET A 95 -27.94 5.78 7.48
N GLY A 96 -28.79 4.79 7.77
CA GLY A 96 -28.41 3.51 8.36
C GLY A 96 -27.56 2.67 7.41
N ILE A 97 -27.93 2.58 6.13
CA ILE A 97 -27.15 1.87 5.10
C ILE A 97 -25.76 2.50 4.94
N VAL A 98 -25.71 3.82 4.75
CA VAL A 98 -24.46 4.57 4.53
C VAL A 98 -23.62 4.61 5.81
N GLY A 99 -24.25 4.71 6.98
CA GLY A 99 -23.60 4.65 8.29
C GLY A 99 -22.97 3.28 8.55
N LEU A 100 -23.69 2.18 8.31
CA LEU A 100 -23.19 0.82 8.45
C LEU A 100 -22.07 0.52 7.45
N TYR A 101 -22.22 0.94 6.18
CA TYR A 101 -21.16 0.84 5.18
C TYR A 101 -19.91 1.59 5.62
N THR A 102 -20.06 2.83 6.11
CA THR A 102 -18.93 3.67 6.53
C THR A 102 -18.25 3.10 7.78
N LEU A 103 -19.02 2.57 8.74
CA LEU A 103 -18.50 1.90 9.92
C LEU A 103 -17.75 0.61 9.56
N ALA A 104 -18.31 -0.21 8.66
CA ALA A 104 -17.68 -1.45 8.22
C ALA A 104 -16.45 -1.22 7.31
N ALA A 105 -16.42 -0.10 6.57
CA ALA A 105 -15.28 0.33 5.78
C ALA A 105 -14.20 1.08 6.61
N SER A 106 -14.52 1.47 7.85
CA SER A 106 -13.57 2.11 8.76
C SER A 106 -12.64 1.09 9.43
N GLU A 107 -11.47 1.53 9.89
CA GLU A 107 -10.49 0.68 10.60
C GLU A 107 -10.92 0.29 12.04
N ALA A 108 -12.20 0.42 12.37
CA ALA A 108 -12.72 0.09 13.68
C ALA A 108 -12.51 -1.42 14.03
N PRO A 109 -12.31 -1.76 15.31
CA PRO A 109 -12.12 -3.15 15.72
C PRO A 109 -13.38 -3.99 15.42
N ARG A 110 -13.18 -5.22 14.91
CA ARG A 110 -14.25 -6.13 14.43
C ARG A 110 -15.38 -6.35 15.46
N ARG A 111 -15.06 -6.29 16.76
CA ARG A 111 -16.05 -6.41 17.86
C ARG A 111 -17.07 -5.26 17.86
N ILE A 112 -16.62 -4.03 17.60
CA ILE A 112 -17.48 -2.84 17.53
C ILE A 112 -18.37 -2.90 16.29
N ILE A 113 -17.81 -3.32 15.15
CA ILE A 113 -18.59 -3.50 13.91
C ILE A 113 -19.68 -4.56 14.10
N ALA A 114 -19.34 -5.71 14.69
CA ALA A 114 -20.31 -6.78 14.96
C ALA A 114 -21.38 -6.36 15.97
N ALA A 115 -20.98 -5.68 17.05
CA ALA A 115 -21.91 -5.20 18.08
C ALA A 115 -22.89 -4.14 17.54
N LEU A 116 -22.39 -3.13 16.81
CA LEU A 116 -23.26 -2.09 16.23
C LEU A 116 -24.10 -2.62 15.07
N SER A 117 -23.57 -3.48 14.21
CA SER A 117 -24.36 -4.10 13.13
C SER A 117 -25.47 -4.99 13.72
N GLY A 118 -25.17 -5.75 14.78
CA GLY A 118 -26.16 -6.53 15.50
C GLY A 118 -27.22 -5.67 16.18
N MET A 119 -26.82 -4.54 16.78
CA MET A 119 -27.73 -3.58 17.40
C MET A 119 -28.65 -2.90 16.38
N SER A 120 -28.12 -2.48 15.23
CA SER A 120 -28.93 -1.94 14.13
C SER A 120 -29.87 -2.99 13.53
N PHE A 121 -29.41 -4.24 13.38
CA PHE A 121 -30.26 -5.35 12.93
C PHE A 121 -31.43 -5.60 13.90
N LEU A 122 -31.15 -5.65 15.21
CA LEU A 122 -32.19 -5.79 16.23
C LEU A 122 -33.17 -4.61 16.20
N GLY A 123 -32.67 -3.37 16.06
CA GLY A 123 -33.50 -2.17 15.99
C GLY A 123 -34.45 -2.20 14.78
N VAL A 124 -33.94 -2.52 13.59
CA VAL A 124 -34.76 -2.64 12.38
C VAL A 124 -35.77 -3.78 12.50
N PHE A 125 -35.37 -4.92 13.07
CA PHE A 125 -36.25 -6.07 13.27
C PHE A 125 -37.40 -5.76 14.22
N ILE A 126 -37.12 -5.14 15.38
CA ILE A 126 -38.13 -4.78 16.38
C ILE A 126 -39.11 -3.76 15.80
N VAL A 127 -38.63 -2.72 15.13
CA VAL A 127 -39.50 -1.68 14.54
C VAL A 127 -40.36 -2.26 13.41
N ALA A 128 -39.78 -3.08 12.52
CA ALA A 128 -40.53 -3.74 11.46
C ALA A 128 -41.60 -4.69 12.01
N TYR A 129 -41.28 -5.42 13.10
CA TYR A 129 -42.22 -6.32 13.76
C TYR A 129 -43.40 -5.56 14.39
N VAL A 130 -43.11 -4.54 15.21
CA VAL A 130 -44.13 -3.69 15.84
C VAL A 130 -45.01 -3.02 14.78
N GLN A 131 -44.43 -2.53 13.69
CA GLN A 131 -45.18 -1.87 12.63
C GLN A 131 -46.08 -2.85 11.85
N THR A 132 -45.62 -4.06 11.58
CA THR A 132 -46.43 -5.04 10.85
C THR A 132 -47.55 -5.60 11.73
N THR A 133 -47.38 -5.57 13.06
CA THR A 133 -48.41 -5.96 14.04
C THR A 133 -49.41 -4.84 14.33
N HIS A 134 -48.99 -3.58 14.43
CA HIS A 134 -49.84 -2.43 14.77
C HIS A 134 -50.32 -1.60 13.57
N GLY A 135 -49.61 -1.66 12.45
CA GLY A 135 -49.99 -0.98 11.22
C GLY A 135 -51.14 -1.71 10.53
N ASN A 136 -52.04 -0.94 9.92
CA ASN A 136 -53.19 -1.42 9.15
C ASN A 136 -52.79 -2.12 7.84
N VAL A 137 -51.70 -2.91 7.81
CA VAL A 137 -51.32 -3.75 6.66
C VAL A 137 -52.20 -5.00 6.65
N ARG A 138 -53.52 -4.80 6.59
CA ARG A 138 -54.50 -5.81 6.20
C ARG A 138 -54.50 -5.91 4.68
N GLY A 139 -53.39 -6.37 4.11
CA GLY A 139 -53.30 -6.73 2.70
C GLY A 139 -53.65 -8.20 2.48
N ASP A 140 -54.03 -8.55 1.25
CA ASP A 140 -54.39 -9.92 0.85
C ASP A 140 -53.29 -10.96 1.19
N ALA A 141 -52.02 -10.53 1.22
CA ALA A 141 -50.88 -11.36 1.62
C ALA A 141 -50.88 -11.73 3.12
N ALA A 142 -51.34 -10.83 4.01
CA ALA A 142 -51.48 -11.13 5.44
C ALA A 142 -52.63 -12.12 5.69
N ALA A 143 -53.68 -12.08 4.86
CA ALA A 143 -54.77 -13.06 4.89
C ALA A 143 -54.34 -14.47 4.44
N MET A 144 -53.38 -14.55 3.50
CA MET A 144 -52.85 -15.82 2.99
C MET A 144 -51.84 -16.49 3.94
N TRP A 145 -51.06 -15.71 4.71
CA TRP A 145 -49.95 -16.21 5.54
C TRP A 145 -50.20 -16.14 7.06
N GLY A 146 -51.32 -15.53 7.48
CA GLY A 146 -51.74 -15.49 8.88
C GLY A 146 -50.72 -14.83 9.82
N GLU A 147 -50.62 -15.35 11.05
CA GLU A 147 -49.74 -14.82 12.11
C GLU A 147 -48.24 -14.94 11.82
N TRP A 148 -47.84 -15.70 10.80
CA TRP A 148 -46.44 -15.84 10.38
C TRP A 148 -45.97 -14.71 9.45
N PHE A 149 -46.90 -13.94 8.88
CA PHE A 149 -46.58 -12.84 7.96
C PHE A 149 -45.75 -11.72 8.63
N PRO A 150 -46.12 -11.20 9.82
CA PRO A 150 -45.35 -10.13 10.48
C PRO A 150 -43.89 -10.49 10.78
N PRO A 151 -43.55 -11.63 11.41
CA PRO A 151 -42.15 -11.97 11.67
C PRO A 151 -41.36 -12.25 10.38
N PHE A 152 -42.00 -12.83 9.36
CA PHE A 152 -41.33 -13.16 8.09
C PHE A 152 -40.93 -11.91 7.29
N VAL A 153 -41.85 -10.95 7.13
CA VAL A 153 -41.57 -9.69 6.42
C VAL A 153 -40.54 -8.86 7.18
N SER A 154 -40.63 -8.83 8.52
CA SER A 154 -39.69 -8.10 9.38
C SER A 154 -38.27 -8.67 9.28
N LEU A 155 -38.14 -10.00 9.29
CA LEU A 155 -36.85 -10.67 9.14
C LEU A 155 -36.24 -10.41 7.75
N THR A 156 -37.07 -10.51 6.70
CA THR A 156 -36.63 -10.30 5.31
C THR A 156 -36.17 -8.85 5.10
N MET A 157 -36.92 -7.88 5.63
CA MET A 157 -36.56 -6.47 5.53
C MET A 157 -35.29 -6.15 6.33
N ALA A 158 -35.16 -6.68 7.55
CA ALA A 158 -33.97 -6.51 8.36
C ALA A 158 -32.72 -7.06 7.67
N ILE A 159 -32.79 -8.30 7.15
CA ILE A 159 -31.66 -8.92 6.43
C ILE A 159 -31.33 -8.14 5.16
N GLY A 160 -32.34 -7.81 4.35
CA GLY A 160 -32.14 -7.13 3.06
C GLY A 160 -31.50 -5.76 3.20
N LEU A 161 -31.76 -5.05 4.30
CA LEU A 161 -31.24 -3.71 4.50
C LEU A 161 -29.88 -3.66 5.20
N THR A 162 -29.59 -4.62 6.09
CA THR A 162 -28.34 -4.61 6.86
C THR A 162 -27.25 -5.49 6.25
N ALA A 163 -27.60 -6.62 5.65
CA ALA A 163 -26.60 -7.59 5.20
C ALA A 163 -25.74 -7.09 4.04
N PRO A 164 -26.29 -6.51 2.95
CA PRO A 164 -25.46 -6.07 1.82
C PRO A 164 -24.46 -4.95 2.18
N PRO A 165 -24.83 -3.88 2.91
CA PRO A 165 -23.90 -2.82 3.29
C PRO A 165 -22.76 -3.30 4.19
N VAL A 166 -23.07 -4.19 5.14
CA VAL A 166 -22.07 -4.76 6.06
C VAL A 166 -21.12 -5.68 5.31
N LEU A 167 -21.64 -6.56 4.44
CA LEU A 167 -20.81 -7.46 3.63
C LEU A 167 -19.90 -6.67 2.67
N LEU A 168 -20.44 -5.64 2.00
CA LEU A 168 -19.65 -4.78 1.12
C LEU A 168 -18.59 -3.98 1.89
N GLY A 169 -18.93 -3.44 3.06
CA GLY A 169 -17.97 -2.74 3.90
C GLY A 169 -16.82 -3.64 4.37
N LEU A 170 -17.13 -4.86 4.83
CA LEU A 170 -16.13 -5.85 5.20
C LEU A 170 -15.27 -6.29 4.01
N TYR A 171 -15.87 -6.47 2.83
CA TYR A 171 -15.13 -6.82 1.61
C TYR A 171 -14.16 -5.71 1.20
N VAL A 172 -14.61 -4.45 1.18
CA VAL A 172 -13.76 -3.29 0.86
C VAL A 172 -12.64 -3.14 1.88
N GLY A 173 -12.95 -3.29 3.18
CA GLY A 173 -11.96 -3.26 4.25
C GLY A 173 -10.91 -4.38 4.12
N ALA A 174 -11.34 -5.61 3.81
CA ALA A 174 -10.43 -6.74 3.57
C ALA A 174 -9.55 -6.52 2.34
N ARG A 175 -10.13 -6.00 1.25
CA ARG A 175 -9.42 -5.72 0.00
C ARG A 175 -8.36 -4.63 0.18
N ARG A 176 -8.63 -3.59 0.98
CA ARG A 176 -7.65 -2.54 1.29
C ARG A 176 -6.45 -3.08 2.04
N ARG A 177 -6.67 -3.83 3.11
CA ARG A 177 -5.59 -4.48 3.90
C ARG A 177 -4.74 -5.42 3.03
N LEU A 178 -5.38 -6.13 2.11
CA LEU A 178 -4.66 -6.99 1.16
C LEU A 178 -3.77 -6.15 0.22
N MET A 179 -4.30 -5.07 -0.35
CA MET A 179 -3.52 -4.18 -1.22
C MET A 179 -2.37 -3.49 -0.49
N GLU A 180 -2.56 -3.06 0.76
CA GLU A 180 -1.51 -2.53 1.61
C GLU A 180 -0.41 -3.58 1.84
N SER A 181 -0.78 -4.81 2.22
CA SER A 181 0.19 -5.89 2.42
C SER A 181 0.95 -6.27 1.14
N LEU A 182 0.31 -6.15 -0.04
CA LEU A 182 0.95 -6.39 -1.33
C LEU A 182 1.91 -5.26 -1.71
N ARG A 183 1.57 -4.01 -1.39
CA ARG A 183 2.46 -2.87 -1.59
C ARG A 183 3.69 -2.95 -0.69
N GLU A 184 3.51 -3.22 0.60
CA GLU A 184 4.62 -3.41 1.52
C GLU A 184 5.58 -4.52 1.06
N ARG A 185 5.02 -5.62 0.53
CA ARG A 185 5.82 -6.70 -0.06
C ARG A 185 6.55 -6.27 -1.33
N ALA A 186 5.89 -5.55 -2.24
CA ALA A 186 6.52 -5.02 -3.45
C ALA A 186 7.68 -4.07 -3.09
N ASP A 187 7.45 -3.12 -2.19
CA ASP A 187 8.48 -2.18 -1.73
C ASP A 187 9.64 -2.89 -1.01
N SER A 188 9.37 -3.99 -0.31
CA SER A 188 10.42 -4.78 0.33
C SER A 188 11.28 -5.54 -0.68
N LEU A 189 10.66 -6.08 -1.75
CA LEU A 189 11.35 -6.77 -2.83
C LEU A 189 12.19 -5.81 -3.68
N GLU A 190 11.68 -4.60 -3.96
CA GLU A 190 12.45 -3.58 -4.67
C GLU A 190 13.71 -3.19 -3.90
N ARG A 191 13.59 -3.01 -2.58
CA ARG A 191 14.75 -2.76 -1.69
C ARG A 191 15.75 -3.92 -1.68
N GLU A 192 15.26 -5.16 -1.65
CA GLU A 192 16.14 -6.33 -1.68
C GLU A 192 16.90 -6.44 -3.01
N LEU A 193 16.24 -6.18 -4.15
CA LEU A 193 16.88 -6.18 -5.47
C LEU A 193 17.95 -5.09 -5.59
N GLN A 194 17.70 -3.90 -5.05
CA GLN A 194 18.69 -2.82 -5.02
C GLN A 194 19.94 -3.24 -4.23
N LEU A 195 19.76 -3.80 -3.03
CA LEU A 195 20.87 -4.29 -2.21
C LEU A 195 21.65 -5.43 -2.88
N LEU A 196 20.96 -6.31 -3.62
CA LEU A 196 21.62 -7.37 -4.38
C LEU A 196 22.43 -6.82 -5.55
N ALA A 197 21.92 -5.79 -6.25
CA ALA A 197 22.63 -5.11 -7.33
C ALA A 197 23.90 -4.41 -6.80
N GLU A 198 23.79 -3.64 -5.72
CA GLU A 198 24.94 -2.98 -5.07
C GLU A 198 26.01 -3.99 -4.65
N ARG A 199 25.61 -5.11 -4.02
CA ARG A 199 26.55 -6.18 -3.64
C ARG A 199 27.19 -6.86 -4.85
N ALA A 200 26.48 -6.98 -5.98
CA ALA A 200 27.05 -7.55 -7.19
C ALA A 200 28.11 -6.61 -7.79
N GLU A 201 27.87 -5.30 -7.77
CA GLU A 201 28.84 -4.29 -8.20
C GLU A 201 30.08 -4.31 -7.30
N GLU A 202 29.91 -4.28 -5.97
CA GLU A 202 31.02 -4.34 -5.00
C GLU A 202 31.88 -5.60 -5.20
N ARG A 203 31.25 -6.76 -5.39
CA ARG A 203 31.97 -8.02 -5.69
C ARG A 203 32.73 -7.95 -7.02
N ALA A 204 32.15 -7.33 -8.04
CA ALA A 204 32.81 -7.18 -9.34
C ALA A 204 34.01 -6.25 -9.24
N GLU A 205 33.91 -5.16 -8.48
CA GLU A 205 35.03 -4.25 -8.20
C GLU A 205 36.13 -4.94 -7.40
N TRP A 206 35.76 -5.69 -6.36
CA TRP A 206 36.69 -6.48 -5.56
C TRP A 206 37.45 -7.49 -6.43
N ALA A 207 36.73 -8.28 -7.24
CA ALA A 207 37.33 -9.26 -8.14
C ALA A 207 38.28 -8.61 -9.16
N ARG A 208 37.92 -7.44 -9.71
CA ARG A 208 38.80 -6.67 -10.61
C ARG A 208 40.05 -6.17 -9.89
N GLY A 209 39.94 -5.73 -8.64
CA GLY A 209 41.07 -5.30 -7.82
C GLY A 209 42.03 -6.45 -7.49
N GLU A 210 41.47 -7.60 -7.12
CA GLU A 210 42.23 -8.82 -6.86
C GLU A 210 42.98 -9.31 -8.11
N GLU A 211 42.31 -9.29 -9.27
CA GLU A 211 42.90 -9.61 -10.56
C GLU A 211 44.08 -8.69 -10.90
N ARG A 212 43.90 -7.36 -10.78
CA ARG A 212 44.99 -6.39 -11.01
C ARG A 212 46.19 -6.64 -10.09
N THR A 213 45.93 -7.00 -8.84
CA THR A 213 46.99 -7.31 -7.88
C THR A 213 47.71 -8.61 -8.21
N ARG A 214 46.97 -9.63 -8.69
CA ARG A 214 47.54 -10.89 -9.17
C ARG A 214 48.42 -10.66 -10.39
N ILE A 215 47.93 -9.94 -11.41
CA ILE A 215 48.69 -9.57 -12.60
C ILE A 215 49.97 -8.82 -12.20
N ALA A 216 49.88 -7.82 -11.30
CA ALA A 216 51.05 -7.08 -10.85
C ALA A 216 52.10 -7.97 -10.17
N ARG A 217 51.69 -8.97 -9.38
CA ARG A 217 52.60 -9.95 -8.76
C ARG A 217 53.25 -10.87 -9.80
N GLU A 218 52.46 -11.41 -10.72
CA GLU A 218 52.99 -12.25 -11.81
C GLU A 218 53.98 -11.47 -12.69
N MET A 219 53.66 -10.21 -13.04
CA MET A 219 54.60 -9.33 -13.74
C MET A 219 55.88 -9.11 -12.93
N HIS A 220 55.76 -8.83 -11.63
CA HIS A 220 56.91 -8.57 -10.78
C HIS A 220 57.83 -9.77 -10.68
N ASP A 221 57.28 -10.98 -10.51
CA ASP A 221 58.06 -12.21 -10.39
C ASP A 221 58.81 -12.54 -11.68
N VAL A 222 58.16 -12.40 -12.84
CA VAL A 222 58.80 -12.62 -14.15
C VAL A 222 59.92 -11.60 -14.39
N VAL A 223 59.68 -10.32 -14.10
CA VAL A 223 60.69 -9.27 -14.24
C VAL A 223 61.85 -9.48 -13.28
N ALA A 224 61.58 -9.75 -12.00
CA ALA A 224 62.61 -9.97 -10.99
C ALA A 224 63.50 -11.17 -11.34
N HIS A 225 62.90 -12.26 -11.81
CA HIS A 225 63.63 -13.45 -12.24
C HIS A 225 64.56 -13.16 -13.44
N ARG A 226 64.04 -12.51 -14.49
CA ARG A 226 64.81 -12.14 -15.70
C ARG A 226 65.95 -11.18 -15.37
N VAL A 227 65.69 -10.15 -14.57
CA VAL A 227 66.70 -9.19 -14.12
C VAL A 227 67.79 -9.88 -13.30
N SER A 228 67.43 -10.80 -12.40
CA SER A 228 68.39 -11.58 -11.61
C SER A 228 69.32 -12.41 -12.52
N LEU A 229 68.78 -13.11 -13.51
CA LEU A 229 69.58 -13.85 -14.50
C LEU A 229 70.52 -12.94 -15.30
N MET A 230 70.03 -11.77 -15.76
CA MET A 230 70.86 -10.80 -16.47
C MET A 230 72.02 -10.29 -15.61
N VAL A 231 71.79 -10.02 -14.32
CA VAL A 231 72.84 -9.60 -13.36
C VAL A 231 73.89 -10.70 -13.18
N VAL A 232 73.46 -11.96 -13.04
CA VAL A 232 74.38 -13.11 -12.91
C VAL A 232 75.24 -13.26 -14.18
N HIS A 233 74.65 -13.18 -15.37
CA HIS A 233 75.39 -13.27 -16.64
C HIS A 233 76.31 -12.07 -16.88
N ALA A 234 75.92 -10.86 -16.47
CA ALA A 234 76.77 -9.68 -16.52
C ALA A 234 77.98 -9.77 -15.57
N ALA A 235 77.80 -10.35 -14.38
CA ALA A 235 78.91 -10.62 -13.47
C ALA A 235 79.88 -11.67 -14.06
N ALA A 236 79.36 -12.74 -14.67
CA ALA A 236 80.16 -13.74 -15.37
C ALA A 236 80.94 -13.14 -16.56
N LEU A 237 80.33 -12.21 -17.30
CA LEU A 237 80.98 -11.43 -18.36
C LEU A 237 82.21 -10.69 -17.83
N GLN A 238 82.06 -9.92 -16.75
CA GLN A 238 83.18 -9.17 -16.16
C GLN A 238 84.34 -10.08 -15.73
N ALA A 239 84.03 -11.28 -15.21
CA ALA A 239 85.05 -12.23 -14.78
C ALA A 239 85.85 -12.86 -15.95
N VAL A 240 85.19 -13.09 -17.10
CA VAL A 240 85.79 -13.78 -18.25
C VAL A 240 86.41 -12.82 -19.27
N ALA A 241 85.99 -11.55 -19.29
CA ALA A 241 86.41 -10.53 -20.28
C ALA A 241 87.93 -10.36 -20.46
N ARG A 242 88.73 -10.56 -19.40
CA ARG A 242 90.20 -10.45 -19.48
C ARG A 242 90.90 -11.75 -19.90
N LYS A 243 90.25 -12.91 -19.72
CA LYS A 243 90.86 -14.22 -20.00
C LYS A 243 90.46 -14.78 -21.37
N ASP A 244 89.23 -14.54 -21.80
CA ASP A 244 88.67 -15.11 -23.03
C ASP A 244 87.68 -14.11 -23.66
N PRO A 245 88.17 -13.18 -24.50
CA PRO A 245 87.35 -12.11 -25.05
C PRO A 245 86.27 -12.62 -26.01
N GLU A 246 86.46 -13.74 -26.71
CA GLU A 246 85.42 -14.34 -27.54
C GLU A 246 84.23 -14.83 -26.71
N LYS A 247 84.48 -15.50 -25.57
CA LYS A 247 83.40 -15.88 -24.64
C LYS A 247 82.72 -14.69 -24.02
N ALA A 248 83.43 -13.59 -23.78
CA ALA A 248 82.83 -12.37 -23.29
C ALA A 248 81.85 -11.77 -24.33
N VAL A 249 82.23 -11.68 -25.61
CA VAL A 249 81.32 -11.21 -26.67
C VAL A 249 80.05 -12.08 -26.72
N LYS A 250 80.18 -13.41 -26.61
CA LYS A 250 79.04 -14.33 -26.58
C LYS A 250 78.11 -14.13 -25.38
N ASN A 251 78.66 -13.95 -24.17
CA ASN A 251 77.86 -13.68 -22.97
C ASN A 251 77.18 -12.30 -23.03
N ALA A 252 77.81 -11.29 -23.64
CA ALA A 252 77.20 -9.97 -23.83
C ALA A 252 76.01 -10.04 -24.80
N ALA A 253 76.11 -10.82 -25.88
CA ALA A 253 75.01 -11.08 -26.78
C ALA A 253 73.83 -11.77 -26.07
N LEU A 254 74.11 -12.79 -25.25
CA LEU A 254 73.10 -13.47 -24.42
C LEU A 254 72.34 -12.51 -23.48
N VAL A 255 73.04 -11.59 -22.81
CA VAL A 255 72.40 -10.57 -21.95
C VAL A 255 71.48 -9.65 -22.77
N GLY A 256 71.92 -9.22 -23.96
CA GLY A 256 71.11 -8.42 -24.87
C GLY A 256 69.86 -9.14 -25.37
N ASP A 257 69.97 -10.44 -25.68
CA ASP A 257 68.86 -11.26 -26.14
C ASP A 257 67.85 -11.53 -25.01
N MET A 258 68.33 -11.84 -23.80
CA MET A 258 67.49 -11.97 -22.61
C MET A 258 66.71 -10.69 -22.30
N GLY A 259 67.35 -9.52 -22.44
CA GLY A 259 66.69 -8.22 -22.24
C GLY A 259 65.61 -7.94 -23.29
N ARG A 260 65.88 -8.23 -24.57
CA ARG A 260 64.87 -8.11 -25.64
C ARG A 260 63.70 -9.06 -25.41
N GLN A 261 63.97 -10.31 -25.04
CA GLN A 261 62.92 -11.29 -24.80
C GLN A 261 62.05 -10.92 -23.58
N ALA A 262 62.64 -10.40 -22.50
CA ALA A 262 61.90 -9.90 -21.35
C ALA A 262 60.95 -8.73 -21.70
N LEU A 263 61.40 -7.80 -22.56
CA LEU A 263 60.57 -6.69 -23.03
C LEU A 263 59.43 -7.17 -23.94
N THR A 264 59.66 -8.19 -24.76
CA THR A 264 58.60 -8.81 -25.59
C THR A 264 57.54 -9.48 -24.73
N GLU A 265 57.93 -10.29 -23.74
CA GLU A 265 56.99 -10.98 -22.85
C GLU A 265 56.16 -9.99 -22.01
N LEU A 266 56.75 -8.86 -21.58
CA LEU A 266 56.01 -7.79 -20.91
C LEU A 266 54.99 -7.11 -21.82
N ARG A 267 55.31 -6.91 -23.11
CA ARG A 267 54.34 -6.36 -24.08
C ARG A 267 53.19 -7.31 -24.32
N GLU A 268 53.48 -8.60 -24.48
CA GLU A 268 52.47 -9.65 -24.67
C GLU A 268 51.51 -9.73 -23.47
N MET A 269 52.02 -9.65 -22.25
CA MET A 269 51.19 -9.67 -21.04
C MET A 269 50.37 -8.40 -20.82
N LEU A 270 50.78 -7.26 -21.37
CA LEU A 270 50.03 -5.98 -21.32
C LEU A 270 49.01 -5.83 -22.47
N GLY A 271 48.94 -6.78 -23.40
CA GLY A 271 47.94 -6.80 -24.48
C GLY A 271 48.08 -5.68 -25.51
N VAL A 272 49.31 -5.20 -25.76
CA VAL A 272 49.62 -4.17 -26.78
C VAL A 272 50.23 -4.80 -28.01
#